data_AF-A0A662M3J6-F1
#
_entry.id   AF-A0A662M3J6-F1
#
_cell.length_a   1.000
_cell.length_b   1.000
_cell.length_c   1.000
_cell.angle_alpha   90.00
_cell.angle_beta   90.00
_cell.angle_gamma   90.00
#
_symmetry.space_group_name_H-M   'P 1'
#
loop_
_entity.id
_entity.type
_entity.pdbx_description
1 polymer ?
#
loop_
_entity_poly.entity_id
_entity_poly.type
_entity_poly.pdbx_seq_one_letter_code
_entity_poly.pdbx_strand_id
1 'polypeptide(L)' 'MPSDAEEWVERIKKELNEYAIGDYDLDQVFEPLLVACSKVARTYNEFKQCVNEGISTLKSVVSRVKL' A
#
# COMPACT_ATOMS: atom_id res chain seq x y z
N MET A 1 -17.76 -9.52 11.47
CA MET A 1 -16.52 -10.13 10.94
C MET A 1 -15.95 -9.11 10.00
N PRO A 2 -14.72 -8.61 10.21
CA PRO A 2 -14.10 -7.73 9.24
C PRO A 2 -14.06 -8.49 7.91
N SER A 3 -14.37 -7.81 6.82
CA SER A 3 -14.30 -8.44 5.51
C SER A 3 -12.85 -8.85 5.21
N ASP A 4 -12.62 -9.92 4.43
CA ASP A 4 -11.28 -10.32 3.98
C ASP A 4 -10.46 -9.17 3.37
N ALA A 5 -11.15 -8.10 2.91
CA ALA A 5 -10.54 -6.87 2.42
C ALA A 5 -9.96 -5.98 3.52
N GLU A 6 -10.67 -5.82 4.64
CA GLU A 6 -10.20 -5.03 5.77
C GLU A 6 -8.98 -5.69 6.42
N GLU A 7 -9.02 -7.01 6.65
CA GLU A 7 -7.86 -7.74 7.19
C GLU A 7 -6.64 -7.66 6.27
N TRP A 8 -6.87 -7.70 4.96
CA TRP A 8 -5.79 -7.57 3.97
C TRP A 8 -5.17 -6.17 3.97
N VAL A 9 -5.99 -5.12 4.03
CA VAL A 9 -5.54 -3.72 4.13
C VAL A 9 -4.76 -3.49 5.43
N GLU A 10 -5.28 -3.97 6.56
CA GLU A 10 -4.63 -3.83 7.87
C GLU A 10 -3.27 -4.56 7.93
N ARG A 11 -3.16 -5.72 7.29
CA ARG A 11 -1.87 -6.43 7.18
C ARG A 11 -0.85 -5.61 6.40
N ILE A 12 -1.25 -5.02 5.29
CA ILE A 12 -0.34 -4.20 4.47
C ILE A 12 0.10 -2.95 5.23
N LYS A 13 -0.82 -2.25 5.92
CA LYS A 13 -0.47 -1.10 6.76
C LYS A 13 0.59 -1.46 7.79
N LYS A 14 0.43 -2.59 8.50
CA LYS A 14 1.43 -3.10 9.45
C LYS A 14 2.78 -3.39 8.80
N GLU A 15 2.79 -4.09 7.65
CA GLU A 15 4.02 -4.35 6.91
C GLU A 15 4.72 -3.07 6.48
N LEU A 16 3.97 -2.03 6.10
CA LEU A 16 4.54 -0.75 5.69
C LEU A 16 5.03 0.07 6.89
N ASN A 17 4.37 0.03 8.05
CA ASN A 17 4.86 0.72 9.25
C ASN A 17 6.22 0.20 9.75
N GLU A 18 6.68 -0.97 9.31
CA GLU A 18 8.06 -1.43 9.55
C GLU A 18 9.11 -0.72 8.67
N TYR A 19 8.67 0.01 7.63
CA TYR A 19 9.52 0.77 6.72
C TYR A 19 9.24 2.28 6.90
N ALA A 20 10.19 3.03 7.43
CA ALA A 20 10.12 4.49 7.43
C ALA A 20 10.65 5.04 6.09
N ILE A 21 9.89 5.92 5.42
CA ILE A 21 10.43 6.77 4.35
C ILE A 21 10.78 8.12 4.98
N GLY A 22 11.99 8.24 5.52
CA GLY A 22 12.40 9.44 6.27
C GLY A 22 11.51 9.63 7.51
N ASP A 23 10.91 10.82 7.67
CA ASP A 23 10.00 11.17 8.78
C ASP A 23 8.50 10.97 8.45
N TYR A 24 8.16 10.35 7.32
CA TYR A 24 6.76 10.15 6.92
C TYR A 24 6.22 8.79 7.33
N ASP A 25 5.10 8.79 8.05
CA ASP A 25 4.29 7.60 8.29
C ASP A 25 3.74 7.08 6.96
N LEU A 26 4.09 5.84 6.61
CA LEU A 26 3.66 5.23 5.35
C LEU A 26 2.14 5.07 5.26
N ASP A 27 1.44 5.06 6.39
CA ASP A 27 -0.02 5.12 6.47
C ASP A 27 -0.61 6.34 5.72
N GLN A 28 0.09 7.49 5.73
CA GLN A 28 -0.34 8.69 5.00
C GLN A 28 -0.11 8.58 3.49
N VAL A 29 0.83 7.74 3.06
CA VAL A 29 1.11 7.44 1.64
C VAL A 29 0.17 6.33 1.14
N PHE A 30 -0.31 5.49 2.04
CA PHE A 30 -1.13 4.34 1.71
C PHE A 30 -2.57 4.73 1.35
N GLU A 31 -3.18 5.66 2.08
CA GLU A 31 -4.56 6.10 1.81
C GLU A 31 -4.73 6.68 0.39
N PRO A 32 -3.84 7.57 -0.11
CA PRO A 32 -3.87 8.01 -1.51
C PRO A 32 -3.72 6.88 -2.53
N LEU A 33 -2.90 5.86 -2.24
CA LEU A 33 -2.74 4.69 -3.11
C LEU A 33 -4.04 3.88 -3.21
N LEU A 34 -4.71 3.64 -2.08
CA LEU A 34 -6.00 2.95 -2.06
C LEU A 34 -7.05 3.72 -2.87
N VAL A 35 -7.12 5.05 -2.70
CA VAL A 35 -8.06 5.91 -3.45
C VAL A 35 -7.73 5.93 -4.95
N ALA A 36 -6.46 5.94 -5.34
CA ALA A 36 -6.06 5.89 -6.74
C ALA A 36 -6.43 4.55 -7.38
N CYS A 37 -6.13 3.44 -6.70
CA CYS A 37 -6.44 2.10 -7.18
C CYS A 37 -7.95 1.84 -7.28
N SER A 38 -8.76 2.36 -6.36
CA SER A 38 -10.22 2.20 -6.41
C SER A 38 -10.87 2.96 -7.58
N LYS A 39 -10.25 4.05 -8.06
CA LYS A 39 -10.73 4.82 -9.22
C LYS A 39 -10.46 4.13 -10.56
N VAL A 40 -9.40 3.33 -10.64
CA VAL A 40 -8.97 2.69 -11.91
C VAL A 40 -9.39 1.23 -12.00
N ALA A 41 -9.55 0.54 -10.88
CA ALA A 41 -9.95 -0.85 -10.83
C ALA A 41 -11.45 -1.02 -11.10
N ARG A 42 -11.79 -1.97 -11.97
CA ARG A 42 -13.17 -2.37 -12.27
C ARG A 42 -13.61 -3.59 -11.46
N THR A 43 -12.64 -4.33 -10.93
CA THR A 43 -12.88 -5.51 -10.08
C THR A 43 -12.01 -5.49 -8.84
N TYR A 44 -12.40 -6.26 -7.81
CA TYR A 44 -11.60 -6.41 -6.60
C TYR A 44 -10.22 -7.02 -6.86
N ASN A 45 -10.10 -7.90 -7.85
CA ASN A 45 -8.81 -8.47 -8.24
C ASN A 45 -7.90 -7.43 -8.88
N GLU A 46 -8.43 -6.57 -9.76
CA GLU A 46 -7.67 -5.45 -10.34
C GLU A 46 -7.25 -4.45 -9.27
N PHE A 47 -8.12 -4.19 -8.29
CA PHE A 47 -7.79 -3.34 -7.13
C PHE A 47 -6.62 -3.92 -6.33
N LYS A 48 -6.69 -5.21 -5.99
CA LYS A 48 -5.61 -5.92 -5.30
C LYS A 48 -4.30 -5.86 -6.07
N GLN A 49 -4.36 -6.08 -7.38
CA GLN A 49 -3.18 -6.03 -8.23
C GLN A 49 -2.56 -4.63 -8.23
N CYS A 50 -3.35 -3.58 -8.44
CA CYS A 50 -2.88 -2.19 -8.42
C CYS A 50 -2.17 -1.82 -7.11
N VAL A 51 -2.78 -2.17 -5.97
CA VAL A 51 -2.21 -1.88 -4.64
C VAL A 51 -0.90 -2.64 -4.44
N ASN A 52 -0.83 -3.93 -4.81
CA ASN A 52 0.38 -4.73 -4.70
C ASN A 52 1.53 -4.18 -5.57
N GLU A 53 1.23 -3.76 -6.79
CA GLU A 53 2.20 -3.13 -7.70
C GLU A 53 2.70 -1.80 -7.16
N GLY A 54 1.79 -0.96 -6.62
CA GLY A 54 2.12 0.30 -5.98
C GLY A 54 3.06 0.13 -4.77
N ILE A 55 2.75 -0.83 -3.89
CA ILE A 55 3.59 -1.17 -2.74
C ILE A 55 4.96 -1.69 -3.17
N SER A 56 5.01 -2.61 -4.14
CA SER A 56 6.27 -3.17 -4.64
C SER A 56 7.17 -2.08 -5.20
N THR A 57 6.58 -1.14 -5.93
CA THR A 57 7.27 0.05 -6.47
C THR A 57 7.81 0.92 -5.35
N LEU A 58 6.99 1.24 -4.34
CA LEU A 58 7.40 2.03 -3.18
C LEU A 58 8.58 1.35 -2.44
N LYS A 59 8.46 0.06 -2.13
CA LYS A 59 9.54 -0.73 -1.51
C LYS A 59 10.82 -0.71 -2.36
N SER A 60 10.72 -0.79 -3.69
CA SER A 60 11.86 -0.71 -4.60
C SER A 60 12.54 0.66 -4.60
N VAL A 61 11.75 1.75 -4.55
CA VAL A 61 12.31 3.10 -4.48
C VAL A 61 12.99 3.34 -3.14
N VAL A 62 12.35 2.96 -2.03
CA VAL A 62 12.89 3.12 -0.67
C VAL A 62 14.19 2.33 -0.48
N SER A 63 14.23 1.08 -0.93
CA SER A 63 15.45 0.25 -0.84
C SER A 63 16.64 0.80 -1.66
N ARG A 64 16.38 1.63 -2.67
CA ARG A 64 17.42 2.32 -3.45
C ARG A 64 17.90 3.61 -2.79
N VAL A 65 17.05 4.25 -1.99
CA VAL A 65 17.42 5.37 -1.12
C VAL A 65 18.02 4.78 0.16
N LYS A 66 19.22 4.20 0.05
CA LYS A 66 20.07 4.02 1.22
C LYS A 66 20.59 5.40 1.62
N LEU A 67 20.19 5.88 2.81
CA LEU A 67 20.91 6.94 3.51
C LEU A 67 22.36 6.51 3.76
#